data_AF-A0AAN9MF96-F1
#
_entry.id   AF-A0AAN9MF96-F1
#
_cell.length_a   1.000
_cell.length_b   1.000
_cell.length_c   1.000
_cell.angle_alpha   90.00
_cell.angle_beta   90.00
_cell.angle_gamma   90.00
#
_symmetry.space_group_name_H-M   'P 1'
#
loop_
_entity.id
_entity.type
_entity.pdbx_description
1 polymer ?
#
loop_
_entity_poly.entity_id
_entity_poly.type
_entity_poly.pdbx_seq_one_letter_code
_entity_poly.pdbx_strand_id
1 'polypeptide(L)'
;MGSVSLKIGDGSARFKRATLCSSAVNIVMIFSVITTNLFALYAFSSSPNNHQTHLLHPSHKNFSLISEQVTLILREIDLSQKKLAQIEKELLGYESIDLSRPNIATELKLFLHRHHLPLGKDSKTGITEMVSSVGHSCEKSSGLLSQYMSYKVSGPCPDDWSVAQKLILRGCEPLPRRRCFAKSVSKMGLYPFPISLWKPVGNKTVNWSGLGCKNFECLNGKKLSRDCIGCFDLVNGYENHRFVKSRSKNDFVVDDVLALGGGGIRIGLDVGGGSGSFAATMAERNVTVVTSTLNVDAPFAEFIAARGLFPLFLSLDHRFPFYDNVFDLVRAASGLDVGGKPDKLEFLMFDMDRILRAGGLFWLDNFYCANEEKKKELTRLIERFGYKKLKWVVGEKVDPFGSAKSQVVLSAVLQKPVRV
;
A
#
# COMPACT_ATOMS: atom_id res chain seq x y z
N MET A 1 8.73 39.03 5.53
CA MET A 1 7.94 39.89 6.44
C MET A 1 7.24 38.95 7.40
N GLY A 2 7.81 38.61 8.56
CA GLY A 2 7.90 39.41 9.78
C GLY A 2 7.16 38.62 10.87
N SER A 3 7.89 37.88 11.71
CA SER A 3 7.31 37.08 12.80
C SER A 3 6.87 37.97 13.95
N VAL A 4 5.68 37.72 14.51
CA VAL A 4 5.19 38.44 15.70
C VAL A 4 5.41 37.54 16.91
N SER A 5 6.34 37.95 17.76
CA SER A 5 6.58 37.41 19.09
C SER A 5 5.57 38.02 20.06
N LEU A 6 4.79 37.18 20.75
CA LEU A 6 3.92 37.61 21.84
C LEU A 6 4.68 37.47 23.16
N LYS A 7 5.23 38.58 23.65
CA LYS A 7 5.58 38.74 25.07
C LYS A 7 4.32 39.13 25.82
N ILE A 8 3.88 38.27 26.74
CA ILE A 8 2.83 38.57 27.71
C ILE A 8 3.46 39.48 28.78
N GLY A 9 3.03 40.73 28.82
CA GLY A 9 3.37 41.68 29.87
C GLY A 9 2.12 42.03 30.67
N ASP A 10 2.19 41.80 31.98
CA ASP A 10 1.18 42.19 32.97
C ASP A 10 0.84 43.68 32.86
N GLY A 11 -0.43 43.96 32.60
CA GLY A 11 -0.95 45.32 32.54
C GLY A 11 -2.47 45.32 32.53
N SER A 12 -3.07 45.68 33.67
CA SER A 12 -4.51 45.78 33.90
C SER A 12 -5.30 46.39 32.72
N ALA A 13 -6.22 45.61 32.15
CA ALA A 13 -7.18 46.11 31.17
C ALA A 13 -8.21 47.03 31.85
N ARG A 14 -8.01 48.35 31.77
CA ARG A 14 -9.07 49.33 32.08
C ARG A 14 -10.08 49.36 30.93
N PHE A 15 -11.26 48.80 31.16
CA PHE A 15 -12.40 48.96 30.24
C PHE A 15 -12.91 50.41 30.28
N LYS A 16 -12.74 51.14 29.16
CA LYS A 16 -13.45 52.40 28.94
C LYS A 16 -14.91 52.12 28.59
N ARG A 17 -15.82 52.93 29.14
CA ARG A 17 -17.27 52.88 28.88
C ARG A 17 -17.55 52.98 27.37
N ALA A 18 -18.31 52.02 26.85
CA ALA A 18 -18.71 51.98 25.45
C ALA A 18 -19.52 53.23 25.07
N THR A 19 -19.03 53.98 24.09
CA THR A 19 -19.78 55.05 23.42
C THR A 19 -20.89 54.44 22.55
N LEU A 20 -22.04 55.13 22.46
CA LEU A 20 -23.25 54.71 21.72
C LEU A 20 -23.01 54.21 20.27
N CYS A 21 -21.92 54.61 19.61
CA CYS A 21 -21.55 54.08 18.29
C CYS A 21 -21.06 52.61 18.29
N SER A 22 -20.58 52.09 19.42
CA SER A 22 -20.06 50.71 19.52
C SER A 22 -21.20 49.68 19.60
N SER A 23 -22.36 50.04 20.15
CA SER A 23 -23.51 49.12 20.21
C SER A 23 -24.13 48.88 18.84
N ALA A 24 -24.22 49.90 17.99
CA ALA A 24 -24.76 49.77 16.63
C ALA A 24 -23.91 48.83 15.76
N VAL A 25 -22.58 48.96 15.81
CA VAL A 25 -21.66 48.08 15.07
C VAL A 25 -21.74 46.64 15.58
N ASN A 26 -21.85 46.46 16.90
CA ASN A 26 -22.03 45.12 17.50
C ASN A 26 -23.39 44.50 17.11
N ILE A 27 -24.46 45.29 17.03
CA ILE A 27 -25.78 44.82 16.56
C ILE A 27 -25.73 44.42 15.10
N VAL A 28 -25.04 45.19 14.24
CA VAL A 28 -24.87 44.85 12.81
C VAL A 28 -24.04 43.56 12.65
N MET A 29 -22.98 43.39 13.43
CA MET A 29 -22.17 42.17 13.44
C MET A 29 -22.99 40.95 13.90
N ILE A 30 -23.77 41.08 14.97
CA ILE A 30 -24.66 40.02 15.46
C ILE A 30 -25.73 39.69 14.42
N PHE A 31 -26.34 40.70 13.81
CA PHE A 31 -27.34 40.50 12.75
C PHE A 31 -26.73 39.78 11.54
N SER A 32 -25.51 40.14 11.13
CA SER A 32 -24.79 39.47 10.04
C SER A 32 -24.43 38.01 10.37
N VAL A 33 -24.10 37.70 11.62
CA VAL A 33 -23.81 36.32 12.04
C VAL A 33 -25.11 35.51 12.13
N ILE A 34 -26.20 36.11 12.61
CA ILE A 34 -27.50 35.45 12.68
C ILE A 34 -28.06 35.18 11.28
N THR A 35 -27.99 36.14 10.36
CA THR A 35 -28.51 35.96 8.99
C THR A 35 -27.70 34.94 8.20
N THR A 36 -26.37 34.92 8.32
CA THR A 36 -25.53 33.91 7.65
C THR A 36 -25.77 32.50 8.20
N ASN A 37 -25.97 32.35 9.51
CA ASN A 37 -26.34 31.06 10.11
C ASN A 37 -27.77 30.62 9.75
N LEU A 38 -28.74 31.55 9.66
CA LEU A 38 -30.10 31.24 9.20
C LEU A 38 -30.13 30.83 7.72
N PHE A 39 -29.33 31.48 6.86
CA PHE A 39 -29.20 31.10 5.45
C PHE A 39 -28.55 29.72 5.29
N ALA A 40 -27.52 29.44 6.08
CA ALA A 40 -26.91 28.12 6.12
C ALA A 40 -27.90 27.07 6.62
N LEU A 41 -28.64 27.35 7.70
CA LEU A 41 -29.68 26.46 8.22
C LEU A 41 -30.75 26.20 7.15
N TYR A 42 -31.26 27.23 6.47
CA TYR A 42 -32.25 27.09 5.40
C TYR A 42 -31.71 26.25 4.25
N ALA A 43 -30.47 26.47 3.79
CA ALA A 43 -29.86 25.70 2.72
C ALA A 43 -29.61 24.22 3.11
N PHE A 44 -29.33 23.94 4.39
CA PHE A 44 -29.14 22.57 4.88
C PHE A 44 -30.44 21.88 5.32
N SER A 45 -31.49 22.64 5.68
CA SER A 45 -32.80 22.12 6.07
C SER A 45 -33.80 22.05 4.92
N SER A 46 -33.54 22.74 3.80
CA SER A 46 -34.27 22.56 2.55
C SER A 46 -33.89 21.21 1.93
N SER A 47 -34.35 20.13 2.56
CA SER A 47 -34.44 18.81 1.96
C SER A 47 -35.61 18.82 0.97
N PRO A 48 -35.43 18.40 -0.29
CA PRO A 48 -36.54 18.26 -1.23
C PRO A 48 -37.33 17.00 -0.85
N ASN A 49 -38.34 17.15 0.01
CA ASN A 49 -39.30 16.08 0.27
C ASN A 49 -40.68 16.49 -0.26
N ASN A 50 -41.00 16.01 -1.47
CA ASN A 50 -42.27 15.33 -1.76
C ASN A 50 -42.32 14.81 -3.20
N HIS A 51 -41.91 13.56 -3.40
CA HIS A 51 -42.58 12.69 -4.36
C HIS A 51 -43.53 11.76 -3.58
N GLN A 52 -44.71 12.27 -3.29
CA GLN A 52 -45.88 11.44 -3.03
C GLN A 52 -46.94 11.79 -4.07
N THR A 53 -47.13 10.82 -4.96
CA THR A 53 -48.22 10.65 -5.91
C THR A 53 -49.58 10.96 -5.29
N HIS A 54 -50.28 11.99 -5.76
CA HIS A 54 -51.75 12.00 -5.84
C HIS A 54 -52.23 12.96 -6.95
N LEU A 55 -52.58 12.33 -8.07
CA LEU A 55 -53.72 12.61 -8.97
C LEU A 55 -54.24 14.07 -9.03
N LEU A 56 -53.80 14.79 -10.06
CA LEU A 56 -54.62 15.77 -10.77
C LEU A 56 -54.35 15.65 -12.28
N HIS A 57 -55.32 15.12 -13.02
CA HIS A 57 -55.47 15.28 -14.46
C HIS A 57 -56.61 16.28 -14.74
N PRO A 58 -56.65 16.99 -15.90
CA PRO A 58 -55.71 16.95 -17.03
C PRO A 58 -55.31 18.34 -17.61
N SER A 59 -54.07 18.44 -18.08
CA SER A 59 -53.72 19.17 -19.32
C SER A 59 -52.68 18.34 -20.08
N HIS A 60 -53.18 17.54 -21.02
CA HIS A 60 -52.55 16.32 -21.52
C HIS A 60 -51.77 16.50 -22.84
N LYS A 61 -51.14 17.65 -23.08
CA LYS A 61 -50.39 17.85 -24.35
C LYS A 61 -48.92 18.24 -24.22
N ASN A 62 -48.44 18.67 -23.05
CA ASN A 62 -47.06 19.18 -22.92
C ASN A 62 -46.09 18.23 -22.22
N PHE A 63 -46.55 17.25 -21.42
CA PHE A 63 -45.65 16.34 -20.69
C PHE A 63 -45.02 15.24 -21.56
N SER A 64 -45.70 14.76 -22.62
CA SER A 64 -45.11 13.77 -23.52
C SER A 64 -43.97 14.37 -24.34
N LEU A 65 -44.14 15.61 -24.81
CA LEU A 65 -43.13 16.36 -25.55
C LEU A 65 -41.90 16.69 -24.70
N ILE A 66 -42.09 17.09 -23.43
CA ILE A 66 -40.97 17.33 -22.51
C ILE A 66 -40.23 16.02 -22.19
N SER A 67 -40.95 14.92 -21.96
CA SER A 67 -40.33 13.60 -21.72
C SER A 67 -39.57 13.09 -22.96
N GLU A 68 -40.11 13.30 -24.15
CA GLU A 68 -39.50 12.90 -25.41
C GLU A 68 -38.27 13.75 -25.74
N GLN A 69 -38.34 15.08 -25.53
CA GLN A 69 -37.20 15.98 -25.65
C GLN A 69 -36.09 15.68 -24.64
N VAL A 70 -36.43 15.38 -23.38
CA VAL A 70 -35.44 14.98 -22.38
C VAL A 70 -34.78 13.65 -22.77
N THR A 71 -35.53 12.70 -23.33
CA THR A 71 -34.99 11.43 -23.81
C THR A 71 -34.05 11.63 -25.01
N LEU A 72 -34.39 12.54 -25.93
CA LEU A 72 -33.53 12.92 -27.05
C LEU A 72 -32.25 13.60 -26.57
N ILE A 73 -32.33 14.51 -25.60
CA ILE A 73 -31.16 15.17 -25.00
C ILE A 73 -30.25 14.14 -24.31
N LEU A 74 -30.81 13.22 -23.51
CA LEU A 74 -30.03 12.17 -22.87
C LEU A 74 -29.36 11.24 -23.89
N ARG A 75 -30.04 10.93 -25.00
CA ARG A 75 -29.49 10.14 -26.10
C ARG A 75 -28.36 10.86 -26.83
N GLU A 76 -28.49 12.17 -27.03
CA GLU A 76 -27.46 13.00 -27.66
C GLU A 76 -26.23 13.16 -26.74
N ILE A 77 -26.45 13.28 -25.43
CA ILE A 77 -25.38 13.28 -24.43
C ILE A 77 -24.64 11.94 -24.44
N ASP A 78 -25.35 10.81 -24.44
CA ASP A 78 -24.76 9.46 -24.51
C ASP A 78 -23.98 9.25 -25.81
N LEU A 79 -24.50 9.71 -26.95
CA LEU A 79 -23.81 9.68 -28.25
C LEU A 79 -22.54 10.54 -28.23
N SER A 80 -22.62 11.74 -27.67
CA SER A 80 -21.48 12.66 -27.56
C SER A 80 -20.40 12.10 -26.65
N GLN A 81 -20.77 11.49 -25.52
CA GLN A 81 -19.84 10.82 -24.61
C GLN A 81 -19.19 9.60 -25.25
N LYS A 82 -19.95 8.77 -25.99
CA LYS A 82 -19.40 7.64 -26.75
C LYS A 82 -18.41 8.08 -27.82
N LYS A 83 -18.73 9.15 -28.54
CA LYS A 83 -17.85 9.73 -29.56
C LYS A 83 -16.58 10.30 -28.95
N LEU A 84 -16.69 10.99 -27.80
CA LEU A 84 -15.54 11.49 -27.05
C LEU A 84 -14.65 10.35 -26.55
N ALA A 85 -15.24 9.29 -25.98
CA ALA A 85 -14.50 8.12 -25.51
C ALA A 85 -13.82 7.37 -26.67
N GLN A 86 -14.44 7.32 -27.84
CA GLN A 86 -13.83 6.73 -29.04
C GLN A 86 -12.67 7.58 -29.56
N ILE A 87 -12.82 8.91 -29.58
CA ILE A 87 -11.76 9.85 -29.93
C ILE A 87 -10.60 9.75 -28.92
N GLU A 88 -10.88 9.70 -27.62
CA GLU A 88 -9.88 9.47 -26.57
C GLU A 88 -9.16 8.13 -26.77
N LYS A 89 -9.88 7.06 -27.13
CA LYS A 89 -9.30 5.73 -27.42
C LYS A 89 -8.40 5.74 -28.65
N GLU A 90 -8.81 6.43 -29.71
CA GLU A 90 -8.04 6.56 -30.96
C GLU A 90 -6.81 7.47 -30.80
N LEU A 91 -6.90 8.53 -29.98
CA LEU A 91 -5.80 9.47 -29.74
C LEU A 91 -4.81 9.00 -28.67
N LEU A 92 -5.28 8.37 -27.59
CA LEU A 92 -4.45 8.03 -26.43
C LEU A 92 -4.06 6.55 -26.38
N GLY A 93 -4.73 5.67 -27.14
CA GLY A 93 -4.37 4.25 -27.27
C GLY A 93 -4.50 3.41 -26.00
N TYR A 94 -5.09 3.93 -24.91
CA TYR A 94 -5.29 3.17 -23.68
C TYR A 94 -6.60 2.38 -23.69
N GLU A 95 -6.54 1.09 -23.35
CA GLU A 95 -7.73 0.27 -23.05
C GLU A 95 -8.34 0.70 -21.72
N SER A 96 -9.49 1.37 -21.72
CA SER A 96 -10.26 1.64 -20.49
C SER A 96 -11.13 0.43 -20.14
N ILE A 97 -11.39 0.21 -18.85
CA ILE A 97 -12.38 -0.79 -18.41
C ILE A 97 -13.75 -0.39 -18.96
N ASP A 98 -14.29 -1.22 -19.85
CA ASP A 98 -15.59 -0.97 -20.47
C ASP A 98 -16.72 -1.29 -19.47
N LEU A 99 -17.22 -0.24 -18.81
CA LEU A 99 -18.30 -0.33 -17.81
C LEU A 99 -19.66 -0.76 -18.39
N SER A 100 -19.80 -0.76 -19.71
CA SER A 100 -21.04 -1.18 -20.39
C SER A 100 -21.18 -2.70 -20.49
N ARG A 101 -20.10 -3.46 -20.26
CA ARG A 101 -20.14 -4.93 -20.34
C ARG A 101 -21.16 -5.52 -19.36
N PRO A 102 -21.89 -6.58 -19.79
CA PRO A 102 -22.75 -7.32 -18.88
C PRO A 102 -21.92 -7.95 -17.76
N ASN A 103 -22.51 -8.13 -16.57
CA ASN A 103 -21.89 -8.78 -15.39
C ASN A 103 -20.75 -8.03 -14.69
N ILE A 104 -20.61 -6.71 -14.91
CA ILE A 104 -19.75 -5.86 -14.07
C ILE A 104 -20.46 -5.53 -12.76
N ALA A 105 -19.80 -5.82 -11.64
CA ALA A 105 -20.28 -5.52 -10.30
C ALA A 105 -20.63 -4.03 -10.13
N THR A 106 -21.77 -3.73 -9.52
CA THR A 106 -22.25 -2.37 -9.31
C THR A 106 -21.25 -1.51 -8.53
N GLU A 107 -20.59 -2.07 -7.52
CA GLU A 107 -19.57 -1.35 -6.74
C GLU A 107 -18.34 -0.99 -7.57
N LEU A 108 -17.98 -1.81 -8.58
CA LEU A 108 -16.89 -1.48 -9.50
C LEU A 108 -17.27 -0.29 -10.40
N LYS A 109 -18.52 -0.26 -10.89
CA LYS A 109 -19.04 0.88 -11.67
C LYS A 109 -19.03 2.17 -10.85
N LEU A 110 -19.47 2.09 -9.60
CA LEU A 110 -19.48 3.23 -8.67
C LEU A 110 -18.07 3.73 -8.36
N PHE A 111 -17.12 2.82 -8.10
CA PHE A 111 -15.73 3.19 -7.81
C PHE A 111 -15.07 3.89 -8.99
N LEU A 112 -15.24 3.36 -10.21
CA LEU A 112 -14.63 3.91 -11.42
C LEU A 112 -15.36 5.15 -11.98
N HIS A 113 -16.49 5.53 -11.39
CA HIS A 113 -17.23 6.71 -11.82
C HIS A 113 -16.41 7.98 -11.57
N ARG A 114 -16.33 8.86 -12.57
CA ARG A 114 -15.63 10.15 -12.44
C ARG A 114 -16.53 11.10 -11.66
N HIS A 115 -15.98 11.74 -10.62
CA HIS A 115 -16.72 12.67 -9.79
C HIS A 115 -16.19 14.08 -10.05
N HIS A 116 -17.02 14.99 -10.56
CA HIS A 116 -16.63 16.39 -10.68
C HIS A 116 -16.32 17.00 -9.32
N LEU A 117 -15.31 17.87 -9.27
CA LEU A 117 -15.02 18.60 -8.05
C LEU A 117 -16.18 19.56 -7.72
N PRO A 118 -16.63 19.63 -6.45
CA PRO A 118 -17.77 20.45 -6.05
C PRO A 118 -17.63 21.94 -6.40
N LEU A 119 -16.40 22.44 -6.47
CA LEU A 119 -16.06 23.85 -6.71
C LEU A 119 -15.44 24.10 -8.10
N GLY A 120 -15.52 23.12 -9.01
CA GLY A 120 -14.86 23.20 -10.32
C GLY A 120 -13.35 22.96 -10.25
N LYS A 121 -12.61 23.55 -11.19
CA LYS A 121 -11.16 23.31 -11.36
C LYS A 121 -10.37 23.76 -10.13
N ASP A 122 -9.60 22.85 -9.54
CA ASP A 122 -8.67 23.20 -8.47
C ASP A 122 -7.53 24.07 -9.01
N SER A 123 -7.28 25.21 -8.38
CA SER A 123 -6.29 26.18 -8.86
C SER A 123 -4.84 25.74 -8.63
N LYS A 124 -4.60 24.84 -7.67
CA LYS A 124 -3.25 24.34 -7.34
C LYS A 124 -2.83 23.16 -8.20
N THR A 125 -3.72 22.18 -8.37
CA THR A 125 -3.46 20.92 -9.10
C THR A 125 -3.97 20.95 -10.53
N GLY A 126 -4.88 21.88 -10.85
CA GLY A 126 -5.49 21.98 -12.18
C GLY A 126 -6.53 20.91 -12.49
N ILE A 127 -6.81 19.99 -11.55
CA ILE A 127 -7.76 18.90 -11.77
C ILE A 127 -9.20 19.42 -11.70
N THR A 128 -10.09 18.85 -12.50
CA THR A 128 -11.52 19.18 -12.56
C THR A 128 -12.40 18.05 -12.04
N GLU A 129 -11.86 16.84 -12.02
CA GLU A 129 -12.53 15.59 -11.67
C GLU A 129 -11.66 14.78 -10.74
N MET A 130 -12.29 14.14 -9.77
CA MET A 130 -11.70 13.07 -8.99
C MET A 130 -11.84 11.76 -9.77
N VAL A 131 -10.71 11.15 -10.07
CA VAL A 131 -10.62 9.84 -10.69
C VAL A 131 -10.12 8.81 -9.68
N SER A 132 -10.69 7.62 -9.73
CA SER A 132 -10.25 6.51 -8.89
C SER A 132 -9.04 5.82 -9.49
N SER A 133 -8.07 5.47 -8.63
CA SER A 133 -6.88 4.73 -9.03
C SER A 133 -7.19 3.23 -9.15
N VAL A 134 -7.14 2.71 -10.37
CA VAL A 134 -7.13 1.27 -10.67
C VAL A 134 -6.06 1.04 -11.72
N GLY A 135 -5.18 0.06 -11.51
CA GLY A 135 -4.12 -0.25 -12.46
C GLY A 135 -4.69 -0.61 -13.84
N HIS A 136 -4.09 -0.10 -14.92
CA HIS A 136 -4.55 -0.36 -16.30
C HIS A 136 -4.65 -1.87 -16.61
N SER A 137 -3.71 -2.65 -16.09
CA SER A 137 -3.68 -4.11 -16.26
C SER A 137 -4.85 -4.84 -15.57
N CYS A 138 -5.61 -4.16 -14.70
CA CYS A 138 -6.86 -4.69 -14.15
C CYS A 138 -7.90 -5.00 -15.23
N GLU A 139 -7.88 -4.30 -16.37
CA GLU A 139 -8.84 -4.54 -17.45
C GLU A 139 -8.73 -5.96 -18.01
N LYS A 140 -7.49 -6.47 -18.12
CA LYS A 140 -7.21 -7.85 -18.53
C LYS A 140 -7.70 -8.90 -17.51
N SER A 141 -8.07 -8.45 -16.31
CA SER A 141 -8.62 -9.28 -15.23
C SER A 141 -9.99 -8.80 -14.77
N SER A 142 -10.77 -8.17 -15.66
CA SER A 142 -12.09 -7.60 -15.35
C SER A 142 -13.06 -8.59 -14.67
N GLY A 143 -13.04 -9.88 -15.05
CA GLY A 143 -13.83 -10.91 -14.38
C GLY A 143 -13.44 -11.13 -12.91
N LEU A 144 -12.13 -11.24 -12.61
CA LEU A 144 -11.63 -11.35 -11.24
C LEU A 144 -11.87 -10.06 -10.44
N LEU A 145 -11.76 -8.91 -11.10
CA LEU A 145 -12.04 -7.61 -10.47
C LEU A 145 -13.53 -7.46 -10.14
N SER A 146 -14.41 -7.90 -11.04
CA SER A 146 -15.86 -7.92 -10.80
C SER A 146 -16.21 -8.86 -9.65
N GLN A 147 -15.60 -10.06 -9.61
CA GLN A 147 -15.72 -10.97 -8.48
C GLN A 147 -15.25 -10.31 -7.17
N TYR A 148 -14.08 -9.65 -7.19
CA TYR A 148 -13.56 -8.91 -6.05
C TYR A 148 -14.48 -7.77 -5.60
N MET A 149 -15.21 -7.13 -6.52
CA MET A 149 -16.16 -6.05 -6.20
C MET A 149 -17.59 -6.53 -5.96
N SER A 150 -17.82 -7.85 -5.89
CA SER A 150 -19.14 -8.44 -5.63
C SER A 150 -19.31 -8.74 -4.14
N TYR A 151 -19.87 -7.79 -3.39
CA TYR A 151 -20.11 -7.93 -1.96
C TYR A 151 -21.38 -7.17 -1.53
N LYS A 152 -21.87 -7.46 -0.32
CA LYS A 152 -22.96 -6.70 0.30
C LYS A 152 -22.40 -5.44 0.96
N VAL A 153 -22.87 -4.26 0.53
CA VAL A 153 -22.52 -2.98 1.17
C VAL A 153 -22.91 -3.00 2.64
N SER A 154 -22.00 -2.56 3.51
CA SER A 154 -22.15 -2.60 4.97
C SER A 154 -22.38 -4.02 5.53
N GLY A 155 -22.10 -5.07 4.75
CA GLY A 155 -22.07 -6.46 5.19
C GLY A 155 -20.64 -6.95 5.45
N PRO A 156 -20.47 -8.22 5.83
CA PRO A 156 -19.14 -8.83 5.87
C PRO A 156 -18.56 -8.95 4.46
N CYS A 157 -17.27 -8.66 4.30
CA CYS A 157 -16.56 -8.94 3.07
C CYS A 157 -16.46 -10.45 2.84
N PRO A 158 -16.57 -10.93 1.58
CA PRO A 158 -16.25 -12.31 1.25
C PRO A 158 -14.83 -12.68 1.69
N ASP A 159 -14.61 -13.95 2.04
CA ASP A 159 -13.29 -14.47 2.39
C ASP A 159 -12.51 -14.84 1.13
N ASP A 160 -12.14 -13.81 0.37
CA ASP A 160 -11.58 -13.91 -0.98
C ASP A 160 -10.22 -13.21 -1.12
N TRP A 161 -9.44 -13.20 -0.03
CA TRP A 161 -8.08 -12.63 -0.03
C TRP A 161 -7.19 -13.20 -1.15
N SER A 162 -7.42 -14.45 -1.55
CA SER A 162 -6.69 -15.09 -2.65
C SER A 162 -7.03 -14.49 -4.01
N VAL A 163 -8.25 -13.97 -4.20
CA VAL A 163 -8.64 -13.20 -5.39
C VAL A 163 -7.90 -11.87 -5.41
N ALA A 164 -7.82 -11.18 -4.25
CA ALA A 164 -7.04 -9.95 -4.09
C ALA A 164 -5.56 -10.17 -4.48
N GLN A 165 -4.93 -11.21 -3.94
CA GLN A 165 -3.54 -11.54 -4.26
C GLN A 165 -3.36 -11.91 -5.74
N LYS A 166 -4.30 -12.64 -6.36
CA LYS A 166 -4.26 -12.94 -7.81
C LYS A 166 -4.33 -11.68 -8.66
N LEU A 167 -5.16 -10.71 -8.29
CA LEU A 167 -5.23 -9.41 -8.97
C LEU A 167 -3.90 -8.67 -8.85
N ILE A 168 -3.34 -8.60 -7.64
CA ILE A 168 -2.02 -7.99 -7.37
C ILE A 168 -0.93 -8.62 -8.23
N LEU A 169 -0.84 -9.96 -8.25
CA LEU A 169 0.13 -10.70 -9.06
C LEU A 169 -0.08 -10.55 -10.58
N ARG A 170 -1.26 -10.07 -11.01
CA ARG A 170 -1.55 -9.73 -12.42
C ARG A 170 -1.34 -8.24 -12.72
N GLY A 171 -0.72 -7.49 -11.83
CA GLY A 171 -0.46 -6.05 -11.98
C GLY A 171 -1.71 -5.19 -11.80
N CYS A 172 -2.76 -5.73 -11.17
CA CYS A 172 -3.96 -4.97 -10.84
C CYS A 172 -3.80 -4.32 -9.45
N GLU A 173 -2.97 -3.28 -9.40
CA GLU A 173 -2.75 -2.45 -8.21
C GLU A 173 -2.80 -0.94 -8.56
N PRO A 174 -3.27 -0.08 -7.63
CA PRO A 174 -3.90 -0.43 -6.35
C PRO A 174 -5.28 -1.08 -6.56
N LEU A 175 -5.68 -1.94 -5.64
CA LEU A 175 -7.02 -2.54 -5.65
C LEU A 175 -8.09 -1.50 -5.28
N PRO A 176 -9.30 -1.58 -5.87
CA PRO A 176 -10.42 -0.74 -5.45
C PRO A 176 -10.75 -0.91 -3.96
N ARG A 177 -11.16 0.19 -3.33
CA ARG A 177 -11.61 0.16 -1.93
C ARG A 177 -12.99 -0.49 -1.85
N ARG A 178 -13.19 -1.37 -0.87
CA ARG A 178 -14.48 -2.03 -0.63
C ARG A 178 -15.28 -1.33 0.47
N ARG A 179 -16.61 -1.34 0.33
CA ARG A 179 -17.59 -0.83 1.32
C ARG A 179 -18.20 -1.97 2.16
N CYS A 180 -17.38 -2.93 2.58
CA CYS A 180 -17.78 -4.05 3.44
C CYS A 180 -16.84 -4.14 4.66
N PHE A 181 -17.26 -4.86 5.68
CA PHE A 181 -16.47 -5.08 6.91
C PHE A 181 -15.53 -6.28 6.73
N ALA A 182 -14.23 -6.04 6.90
CA ALA A 182 -13.23 -7.09 6.84
C ALA A 182 -13.50 -8.18 7.90
N LYS A 183 -13.11 -9.42 7.58
CA LYS A 183 -13.21 -10.56 8.50
C LYS A 183 -12.44 -10.25 9.78
N SER A 184 -13.10 -10.39 10.93
CA SER A 184 -12.46 -10.20 12.23
C SER A 184 -11.51 -11.34 12.53
N VAL A 185 -10.30 -11.01 12.95
CA VAL A 185 -9.30 -11.95 13.46
C VAL A 185 -9.08 -11.67 14.94
N SER A 186 -9.00 -12.73 15.76
CA SER A 186 -8.93 -12.58 17.21
C SER A 186 -7.61 -11.97 17.64
N LYS A 187 -7.67 -10.96 18.52
CA LYS A 187 -6.51 -10.43 19.26
C LYS A 187 -6.18 -11.24 20.52
N MET A 188 -7.02 -12.19 20.90
CA MET A 188 -6.80 -12.98 22.11
C MET A 188 -5.54 -13.85 21.98
N GLY A 189 -4.69 -13.82 23.00
CA GLY A 189 -3.45 -14.59 23.03
C GLY A 189 -2.25 -13.92 22.34
N LEU A 190 -2.37 -12.66 21.90
CA LEU A 190 -1.21 -11.86 21.51
C LEU A 190 -0.42 -11.45 22.75
N TYR A 191 0.91 -11.56 22.66
CA TYR A 191 1.82 -11.10 23.71
C TYR A 191 2.13 -9.59 23.52
N PRO A 192 2.47 -8.86 24.59
CA PRO A 192 2.92 -7.49 24.46
C PRO A 192 4.33 -7.42 23.83
N PHE A 193 4.62 -6.32 23.14
CA PHE A 193 5.97 -6.02 22.67
C PHE A 193 6.91 -5.69 23.85
N PRO A 194 8.18 -6.13 23.87
CA PRO A 194 8.90 -6.90 22.84
C PRO A 194 8.77 -8.44 23.01
N ILE A 195 8.05 -8.93 24.01
CA ILE A 195 7.90 -10.37 24.28
C ILE A 195 7.29 -11.11 23.08
N SER A 196 6.40 -10.44 22.33
CA SER A 196 5.78 -10.95 21.11
C SER A 196 6.74 -11.31 19.98
N LEU A 197 7.99 -10.83 19.99
CA LEU A 197 8.93 -11.05 18.90
C LEU A 197 9.27 -12.53 18.71
N TRP A 198 9.41 -13.28 19.80
CA TRP A 198 9.89 -14.68 19.79
C TRP A 198 9.00 -15.65 20.56
N LYS A 199 7.81 -15.22 21.02
CA LYS A 199 6.81 -16.11 21.59
C LYS A 199 5.96 -16.77 20.50
N PRO A 200 5.51 -18.02 20.69
CA PRO A 200 4.62 -18.69 19.73
C PRO A 200 3.36 -17.87 19.46
N VAL A 201 3.00 -17.75 18.18
CA VAL A 201 1.77 -17.08 17.74
C VAL A 201 0.61 -18.07 17.78
N GLY A 202 -0.52 -17.68 18.34
CA GLY A 202 -1.69 -18.54 18.46
C GLY A 202 -2.42 -18.77 17.12
N ASN A 203 -2.88 -20.00 16.85
CA ASN A 203 -3.58 -20.31 15.59
C ASN A 203 -4.83 -19.46 15.33
N LYS A 204 -5.43 -18.83 16.35
CA LYS A 204 -6.64 -17.99 16.21
C LYS A 204 -6.34 -16.55 15.74
N THR A 205 -5.08 -16.16 15.65
CA THR A 205 -4.65 -14.78 15.32
C THR A 205 -4.38 -14.56 13.83
N VAL A 206 -4.66 -15.56 12.98
CA VAL A 206 -4.47 -15.49 11.53
C VAL A 206 -5.67 -16.11 10.80
N ASN A 207 -5.83 -15.79 9.50
CA ASN A 207 -6.85 -16.40 8.66
C ASN A 207 -6.28 -17.62 7.91
N TRP A 208 -6.80 -18.82 8.19
CA TRP A 208 -6.39 -20.07 7.53
C TRP A 208 -7.17 -20.39 6.25
N SER A 209 -8.11 -19.53 5.86
CA SER A 209 -8.92 -19.76 4.66
C SER A 209 -8.06 -19.79 3.41
N GLY A 210 -8.37 -20.69 2.47
CA GLY A 210 -7.61 -20.83 1.22
C GLY A 210 -6.18 -21.40 1.35
N LEU A 211 -5.65 -21.57 2.57
CA LEU A 211 -4.33 -22.15 2.81
C LEU A 211 -4.38 -23.67 2.96
N GLY A 212 -3.36 -24.36 2.48
CA GLY A 212 -3.24 -25.82 2.60
C GLY A 212 -3.00 -26.30 4.04
N CYS A 213 -2.36 -25.50 4.88
CA CYS A 213 -2.22 -25.75 6.32
C CYS A 213 -3.30 -25.01 7.12
N LYS A 214 -3.68 -25.56 8.28
CA LYS A 214 -4.70 -25.00 9.19
C LYS A 214 -4.18 -24.64 10.59
N ASN A 215 -2.88 -24.82 10.82
CA ASN A 215 -2.19 -24.46 12.05
C ASN A 215 -0.69 -24.25 11.76
N PHE A 216 0.03 -23.62 12.68
CA PHE A 216 1.48 -23.38 12.55
C PHE A 216 2.31 -24.65 12.60
N GLU A 217 1.85 -25.69 13.30
CA GLU A 217 2.53 -26.99 13.37
C GLU A 217 2.65 -27.64 11.98
N CYS A 218 1.58 -27.61 11.17
CA CYS A 218 1.60 -28.03 9.78
C CYS A 218 2.58 -27.21 8.94
N LEU A 219 2.66 -25.89 9.15
CA LEU A 219 3.60 -25.03 8.43
C LEU A 219 5.06 -25.32 8.79
N ASN A 220 5.33 -25.67 10.05
CA ASN A 220 6.68 -26.00 10.50
C ASN A 220 7.24 -27.25 9.80
N GLY A 221 6.37 -28.21 9.47
CA GLY A 221 6.74 -29.39 8.69
C GLY A 221 6.88 -29.14 7.18
N LYS A 222 6.51 -27.95 6.68
CA LYS A 222 6.55 -27.62 5.25
C LYS A 222 7.76 -26.77 4.86
N LYS A 223 8.20 -26.99 3.63
CA LYS A 223 9.16 -26.14 2.94
C LYS A 223 8.39 -25.18 2.04
N LEU A 224 8.25 -23.92 2.47
CA LEU A 224 7.42 -22.92 1.77
C LEU A 224 8.23 -22.12 0.75
N SER A 225 9.47 -21.78 1.11
CA SER A 225 10.43 -21.13 0.23
C SER A 225 11.85 -21.46 0.68
N ARG A 226 12.85 -21.00 -0.08
CA ARG A 226 14.27 -21.13 0.28
C ARG A 226 14.61 -20.49 1.60
N ASP A 227 13.97 -19.36 1.87
CA ASP A 227 14.16 -18.57 3.08
C ASP A 227 13.22 -18.95 4.21
N CYS A 228 12.24 -19.83 3.99
CA CYS A 228 11.30 -20.26 5.01
C CYS A 228 11.19 -21.78 5.08
N ILE A 229 12.06 -22.37 5.89
CA ILE A 229 12.01 -23.78 6.29
C ILE A 229 11.82 -23.81 7.81
N GLY A 230 10.63 -24.19 8.26
CA GLY A 230 10.28 -24.12 9.68
C GLY A 230 10.24 -22.68 10.23
N CYS A 231 10.01 -21.66 9.39
CA CYS A 231 10.16 -20.26 9.80
C CYS A 231 9.06 -19.72 10.74
N PHE A 232 8.09 -20.56 11.10
CA PHE A 232 7.04 -20.26 12.07
C PHE A 232 7.35 -20.83 13.47
N ASP A 233 8.40 -21.66 13.60
CA ASP A 233 8.90 -22.13 14.89
C ASP A 233 9.85 -21.10 15.50
N LEU A 234 9.29 -20.16 16.25
CA LEU A 234 10.04 -19.06 16.86
C LEU A 234 10.89 -19.49 18.07
N VAL A 235 10.61 -20.66 18.65
CA VAL A 235 11.22 -21.08 19.92
C VAL A 235 12.29 -22.14 19.70
N ASN A 236 11.95 -23.23 18.99
CA ASN A 236 12.88 -24.33 18.74
C ASN A 236 13.54 -24.24 17.35
N GLY A 237 13.01 -23.36 16.48
CA GLY A 237 13.55 -23.12 15.15
C GLY A 237 14.82 -22.26 15.16
N TYR A 238 15.33 -21.99 13.95
CA TYR A 238 16.56 -21.22 13.76
C TYR A 238 16.34 -19.72 13.56
N GLU A 239 15.09 -19.27 13.41
CA GLU A 239 14.76 -17.89 13.05
C GLU A 239 15.25 -16.85 14.07
N ASN A 240 15.29 -17.19 15.36
CA ASN A 240 15.82 -16.34 16.43
C ASN A 240 17.35 -16.22 16.43
N HIS A 241 18.05 -17.13 15.75
CA HIS A 241 19.50 -17.15 15.66
C HIS A 241 20.01 -16.73 14.28
N ARG A 242 19.15 -16.75 13.25
CA ARG A 242 19.51 -16.53 11.84
C ARG A 242 20.33 -15.26 11.60
N PHE A 243 19.99 -14.17 12.29
CA PHE A 243 20.62 -12.86 12.13
C PHE A 243 21.54 -12.47 13.31
N VAL A 244 21.72 -13.40 14.25
CA VAL A 244 22.52 -13.19 15.48
C VAL A 244 23.76 -14.08 15.49
N LYS A 245 23.69 -15.28 14.88
CA LYS A 245 24.77 -16.25 14.80
C LYS A 245 25.03 -16.61 13.35
N SER A 246 26.27 -16.43 12.91
CA SER A 246 26.73 -16.84 11.59
C SER A 246 26.94 -18.36 11.53
N ARG A 247 26.40 -19.03 10.51
CA ARG A 247 26.68 -20.45 10.19
C ARG A 247 27.66 -20.62 9.03
N SER A 248 27.74 -19.63 8.16
CA SER A 248 28.61 -19.60 6.99
C SER A 248 29.15 -18.20 6.77
N LYS A 249 30.21 -18.07 5.96
CA LYS A 249 30.79 -16.75 5.65
C LYS A 249 29.80 -15.77 4.98
N ASN A 250 28.73 -16.30 4.38
CA ASN A 250 27.67 -15.54 3.72
C ASN A 250 26.57 -15.06 4.68
N ASP A 251 26.50 -15.59 5.90
CA ASP A 251 25.46 -15.22 6.87
C ASP A 251 25.92 -14.02 7.70
N PHE A 252 25.59 -12.82 7.21
CA PHE A 252 25.92 -11.59 7.92
C PHE A 252 24.98 -11.41 9.11
N VAL A 253 25.55 -11.09 10.28
CA VAL A 253 24.78 -10.82 11.50
C VAL A 253 24.43 -9.34 11.59
N VAL A 254 23.30 -9.04 12.23
CA VAL A 254 22.75 -7.68 12.30
C VAL A 254 23.72 -6.70 12.95
N ASP A 255 24.38 -7.08 14.04
CA ASP A 255 25.27 -6.19 14.78
C ASP A 255 26.47 -5.74 13.93
N ASP A 256 27.05 -6.65 13.14
CA ASP A 256 28.12 -6.33 12.18
C ASP A 256 27.63 -5.34 11.11
N VAL A 257 26.44 -5.57 10.55
CA VAL A 257 25.89 -4.71 9.49
C VAL A 257 25.55 -3.33 10.02
N LEU A 258 25.00 -3.23 11.24
CA LEU A 258 24.71 -1.95 11.88
C LEU A 258 26.00 -1.17 12.18
N ALA A 259 27.07 -1.85 12.59
CA ALA A 259 28.39 -1.23 12.81
C ALA A 259 28.98 -0.63 11.52
N LEU A 260 28.78 -1.30 10.37
CA LEU A 260 29.20 -0.79 9.06
C LEU A 260 28.47 0.51 8.66
N GLY A 261 27.29 0.76 9.21
CA GLY A 261 26.51 1.98 8.96
C GLY A 261 27.06 3.23 9.66
N GLY A 262 28.06 3.10 10.54
CA GLY A 262 28.64 4.25 11.25
C GLY A 262 27.68 4.91 12.25
N GLY A 263 26.60 4.23 12.64
CA GLY A 263 25.50 4.77 13.43
C GLY A 263 24.44 5.47 12.58
N GLY A 264 23.19 5.49 13.05
CA GLY A 264 22.09 6.23 12.40
C GLY A 264 21.14 5.39 11.55
N ILE A 265 21.29 4.07 11.49
CA ILE A 265 20.27 3.17 10.94
C ILE A 265 19.08 3.14 11.91
N ARG A 266 17.92 3.70 11.50
CA ARG A 266 16.72 3.81 12.34
C ARG A 266 15.49 3.18 11.71
N ILE A 267 15.41 3.26 10.38
CA ILE A 267 14.30 2.68 9.62
C ILE A 267 14.82 1.86 8.45
N GLY A 268 14.29 0.64 8.32
CA GLY A 268 14.65 -0.30 7.28
C GLY A 268 13.47 -0.80 6.45
N LEU A 269 13.74 -1.26 5.23
CA LEU A 269 12.84 -2.06 4.41
C LEU A 269 13.42 -3.46 4.25
N ASP A 270 12.60 -4.48 4.44
CA ASP A 270 12.95 -5.87 4.22
C ASP A 270 12.13 -6.45 3.07
N VAL A 271 12.79 -6.62 1.93
CA VAL A 271 12.21 -7.14 0.69
C VAL A 271 12.35 -8.67 0.69
N GLY A 272 11.21 -9.37 0.81
CA GLY A 272 11.19 -10.84 0.89
C GLY A 272 11.47 -11.36 2.31
N GLY A 273 11.09 -10.64 3.35
CA GLY A 273 11.42 -10.96 4.75
C GLY A 273 10.78 -12.22 5.35
N GLY A 274 10.01 -12.99 4.58
CA GLY A 274 9.39 -14.24 5.04
C GLY A 274 8.51 -14.03 6.27
N SER A 275 8.82 -14.70 7.38
CA SER A 275 8.07 -14.59 8.64
C SER A 275 8.39 -13.33 9.47
N GLY A 276 9.28 -12.45 8.99
CA GLY A 276 9.63 -11.19 9.66
C GLY A 276 10.73 -11.30 10.72
N SER A 277 11.52 -12.38 10.72
CA SER A 277 12.56 -12.59 11.73
C SER A 277 13.71 -11.59 11.66
N PHE A 278 14.00 -11.07 10.47
CA PHE A 278 14.93 -9.94 10.32
C PHE A 278 14.38 -8.70 11.04
N ALA A 279 13.14 -8.33 10.74
CA ALA A 279 12.47 -7.21 11.40
C ALA A 279 12.40 -7.37 12.93
N ALA A 280 12.17 -8.59 13.42
CA ALA A 280 12.22 -8.89 14.85
C ALA A 280 13.59 -8.63 15.48
N THR A 281 14.66 -9.14 14.85
CA THR A 281 16.04 -8.96 15.32
C THR A 281 16.45 -7.48 15.31
N MET A 282 16.01 -6.73 14.29
CA MET A 282 16.24 -5.30 14.17
C MET A 282 15.46 -4.49 15.23
N ALA A 283 14.23 -4.92 15.56
CA ALA A 283 13.41 -4.28 16.57
C ALA A 283 14.03 -4.38 17.98
N GLU A 284 14.72 -5.48 18.32
CA GLU A 284 15.50 -5.60 19.56
C GLU A 284 16.63 -4.56 19.67
N ARG A 285 17.08 -4.02 18.53
CA ARG A 285 18.10 -2.97 18.43
C ARG A 285 17.49 -1.60 18.16
N ASN A 286 16.20 -1.43 18.43
CA ASN A 286 15.43 -0.20 18.22
C ASN A 286 15.42 0.30 16.76
N VAL A 287 15.50 -0.62 15.79
CA VAL A 287 15.36 -0.30 14.37
C VAL A 287 13.99 -0.79 13.87
N THR A 288 13.18 0.15 13.35
CA THR A 288 11.88 -0.17 12.78
C THR A 288 12.06 -0.69 11.36
N VAL A 289 11.52 -1.86 11.05
CA VAL A 289 11.60 -2.44 9.71
C VAL A 289 10.20 -2.68 9.15
N VAL A 290 9.99 -2.20 7.92
CA VAL A 290 8.83 -2.57 7.11
C VAL A 290 9.16 -3.84 6.33
N THR A 291 8.34 -4.88 6.43
CA THR A 291 8.58 -6.16 5.75
C THR A 291 7.62 -6.34 4.58
N SER A 292 8.13 -6.32 3.35
CA SER A 292 7.35 -6.63 2.15
C SER A 292 7.07 -8.13 2.07
N THR A 293 5.80 -8.52 1.98
CA THR A 293 5.39 -9.93 1.92
C THR A 293 4.10 -10.14 1.13
N LEU A 294 3.87 -11.37 0.69
CA LEU A 294 2.59 -11.88 0.21
C LEU A 294 2.22 -13.13 1.02
N ASN A 295 0.95 -13.56 0.97
CA ASN A 295 0.49 -14.76 1.65
C ASN A 295 0.55 -15.95 0.69
N VAL A 296 1.78 -16.38 0.35
CA VAL A 296 2.03 -17.55 -0.50
C VAL A 296 2.14 -18.78 0.39
N ASP A 297 1.13 -19.66 0.33
CA ASP A 297 1.02 -20.91 1.10
C ASP A 297 1.06 -20.81 2.63
N ALA A 298 1.22 -19.60 3.18
CA ALA A 298 1.17 -19.30 4.61
C ALA A 298 0.68 -17.86 4.87
N PRO A 299 0.15 -17.57 6.08
CA PRO A 299 -0.40 -16.26 6.44
C PRO A 299 0.71 -15.32 6.94
N PHE A 300 1.68 -15.01 6.09
CA PHE A 300 2.87 -14.24 6.46
C PHE A 300 2.52 -12.85 7.00
N ALA A 301 1.62 -12.12 6.34
CA ALA A 301 1.24 -10.76 6.74
C ALA A 301 0.63 -10.75 8.15
N GLU A 302 -0.36 -11.60 8.42
CA GLU A 302 -0.98 -11.68 9.75
C GLU A 302 -0.02 -12.22 10.81
N PHE A 303 0.88 -13.16 10.45
CA PHE A 303 1.89 -13.65 11.38
C PHE A 303 2.89 -12.57 11.80
N ILE A 304 3.39 -11.77 10.86
CA ILE A 304 4.27 -10.63 11.14
C ILE A 304 3.53 -9.62 12.03
N ALA A 305 2.30 -9.27 11.69
CA ALA A 305 1.49 -8.33 12.48
C ALA A 305 1.23 -8.85 13.91
N ALA A 306 0.97 -10.15 14.09
CA ALA A 306 0.74 -10.76 15.39
C ALA A 306 1.97 -10.69 16.32
N ARG A 307 3.17 -10.56 15.75
CA ARG A 307 4.43 -10.35 16.51
C ARG A 307 4.65 -8.88 16.90
N GLY A 308 3.77 -7.97 16.47
CA GLY A 308 3.93 -6.52 16.65
C GLY A 308 4.88 -5.88 15.62
N LEU A 309 5.11 -6.54 14.49
CA LEU A 309 5.96 -6.07 13.39
C LEU A 309 5.12 -5.51 12.24
N PHE A 310 5.77 -4.85 11.28
CA PHE A 310 5.07 -4.09 10.24
C PHE A 310 5.10 -4.80 8.87
N PRO A 311 4.05 -5.56 8.50
CA PRO A 311 3.95 -6.15 7.16
C PRO A 311 3.43 -5.13 6.15
N LEU A 312 4.03 -5.14 4.96
CA LEU A 312 3.52 -4.48 3.76
C LEU A 312 3.10 -5.56 2.75
N PHE A 313 1.80 -5.68 2.51
CA PHE A 313 1.26 -6.63 1.53
C PHE A 313 1.44 -6.06 0.12
N LEU A 314 2.51 -6.45 -0.57
CA LEU A 314 2.94 -5.85 -1.83
C LEU A 314 3.71 -6.84 -2.71
N SER A 315 3.46 -6.81 -4.02
CA SER A 315 4.24 -7.53 -5.03
C SER A 315 5.51 -6.76 -5.43
N LEU A 316 6.58 -7.47 -5.80
CA LEU A 316 7.82 -6.87 -6.30
C LEU A 316 7.67 -6.24 -7.70
N ASP A 317 6.58 -6.53 -8.41
CA ASP A 317 6.27 -5.91 -9.70
C ASP A 317 5.69 -4.48 -9.54
N HIS A 318 5.36 -4.06 -8.32
CA HIS A 318 4.84 -2.73 -8.04
C HIS A 318 5.94 -1.82 -7.49
N ARG A 319 5.93 -0.55 -7.92
CA ARG A 319 6.82 0.47 -7.38
C ARG A 319 6.55 0.65 -5.88
N PHE A 320 7.57 0.61 -5.04
CA PHE A 320 7.42 0.78 -3.61
C PHE A 320 6.67 2.07 -3.27
N PRO A 321 5.59 2.01 -2.46
CA PRO A 321 4.72 3.15 -2.15
C PRO A 321 5.33 4.08 -1.09
N PHE A 322 6.64 4.28 -1.17
CA PHE A 322 7.40 5.17 -0.29
C PHE A 322 7.94 6.33 -1.10
N TYR A 323 8.08 7.48 -0.43
CA TYR A 323 8.78 8.63 -1.00
C TYR A 323 10.27 8.33 -1.20
N ASP A 324 10.96 9.20 -1.92
CA ASP A 324 12.38 9.04 -2.20
C ASP A 324 13.21 9.25 -0.92
N ASN A 325 14.31 8.50 -0.77
CA ASN A 325 15.28 8.61 0.33
C ASN A 325 14.68 8.48 1.76
N VAL A 326 13.74 7.56 1.94
CA VAL A 326 13.08 7.29 3.23
C VAL A 326 13.92 6.38 4.14
N PHE A 327 14.54 5.34 3.60
CA PHE A 327 15.15 4.27 4.40
C PHE A 327 16.65 4.45 4.63
N ASP A 328 17.11 4.06 5.81
CA ASP A 328 18.54 4.00 6.15
C ASP A 328 19.15 2.64 5.73
N LEU A 329 18.33 1.59 5.68
CA LEU A 329 18.73 0.24 5.31
C LEU A 329 17.67 -0.39 4.40
N VAL A 330 18.07 -1.03 3.31
CA VAL A 330 17.20 -1.90 2.52
C VAL A 330 17.85 -3.28 2.48
N ARG A 331 17.17 -4.30 3.03
CA ARG A 331 17.55 -5.70 2.90
C ARG A 331 16.78 -6.34 1.75
N ALA A 332 17.45 -7.10 0.91
CA ALA A 332 16.83 -8.04 -0.01
C ALA A 332 17.19 -9.47 0.37
N ALA A 333 16.17 -10.28 0.66
CA ALA A 333 16.31 -11.70 0.96
C ALA A 333 16.72 -12.52 -0.27
N SER A 334 16.93 -13.83 -0.08
CA SER A 334 17.38 -14.71 -1.15
C SER A 334 16.24 -14.92 -2.16
N GLY A 335 16.55 -14.74 -3.44
CA GLY A 335 15.57 -14.94 -4.50
C GLY A 335 14.62 -13.76 -4.68
N LEU A 336 15.18 -12.59 -5.01
CA LEU A 336 14.46 -11.62 -5.85
C LEU A 336 14.27 -12.25 -7.26
N ASP A 337 13.51 -13.33 -7.34
CA ASP A 337 13.17 -13.97 -8.61
C ASP A 337 12.10 -13.12 -9.27
N VAL A 338 12.54 -12.14 -10.05
CA VAL A 338 11.67 -11.26 -10.82
C VAL A 338 11.26 -11.93 -12.15
N GLY A 339 11.03 -13.24 -12.11
CA GLY A 339 10.61 -14.06 -13.25
C GLY A 339 11.69 -14.25 -14.31
N GLY A 340 12.96 -14.31 -13.91
CA GLY A 340 14.11 -14.53 -14.80
C GLY A 340 14.41 -13.42 -15.82
N LYS A 341 13.73 -12.27 -15.76
CA LYS A 341 13.93 -11.14 -16.68
C LYS A 341 14.93 -10.12 -16.09
N PRO A 342 16.08 -9.87 -16.74
CA PRO A 342 17.10 -8.97 -16.20
C PRO A 342 16.59 -7.54 -16.05
N ASP A 343 15.81 -7.03 -17.00
CA ASP A 343 15.27 -5.66 -16.95
C ASP A 343 14.36 -5.43 -15.74
N LYS A 344 13.59 -6.45 -15.34
CA LYS A 344 12.73 -6.36 -14.14
C LYS A 344 13.56 -6.22 -12.86
N LEU A 345 14.66 -6.96 -12.76
CA LEU A 345 15.60 -6.82 -11.65
C LEU A 345 16.25 -5.44 -11.65
N GLU A 346 16.61 -4.92 -12.81
CA GLU A 346 17.14 -3.56 -12.95
C GLU A 346 16.13 -2.50 -12.46
N PHE A 347 14.87 -2.56 -12.91
CA PHE A 347 13.83 -1.65 -12.42
C PHE A 347 13.66 -1.73 -10.89
N LEU A 348 13.63 -2.95 -10.33
CA LEU A 348 13.54 -3.15 -8.89
C LEU A 348 14.75 -2.53 -8.16
N MET A 349 15.96 -2.71 -8.69
CA MET A 349 17.16 -2.11 -8.10
C MET A 349 17.15 -0.58 -8.16
N PHE A 350 16.65 0.02 -9.24
CA PHE A 350 16.44 1.48 -9.31
C PHE A 350 15.42 1.95 -8.28
N ASP A 351 14.36 1.20 -8.05
CA ASP A 351 13.34 1.57 -7.07
C ASP A 351 13.83 1.41 -5.62
N MET A 352 14.61 0.36 -5.33
CA MET A 352 15.31 0.18 -4.06
C MET A 352 16.32 1.31 -3.82
N ASP A 353 17.11 1.66 -4.84
CA ASP A 353 18.04 2.80 -4.77
C ASP A 353 17.28 4.10 -4.49
N ARG A 354 16.16 4.35 -5.19
CA ARG A 354 15.34 5.56 -5.02
C ARG A 354 14.89 5.76 -3.57
N ILE A 355 14.42 4.71 -2.90
CA ILE A 355 13.91 4.80 -1.52
C ILE A 355 15.02 4.78 -0.47
N LEU A 356 16.23 4.33 -0.82
CA LEU A 356 17.37 4.30 0.08
C LEU A 356 18.05 5.68 0.15
N ARG A 357 18.30 6.17 1.35
CA ARG A 357 18.98 7.46 1.58
C ARG A 357 20.47 7.35 1.21
N ALA A 358 21.06 8.45 0.71
CA ALA A 358 22.51 8.53 0.52
C ALA A 358 23.25 8.25 1.85
N GLY A 359 24.34 7.48 1.80
CA GLY A 359 25.04 6.97 2.98
C GLY A 359 24.37 5.75 3.65
N GLY A 360 23.12 5.44 3.30
CA GLY A 360 22.40 4.27 3.77
C GLY A 360 22.92 2.96 3.17
N LEU A 361 22.49 1.85 3.75
CA LEU A 361 23.00 0.52 3.46
C LEU A 361 22.02 -0.28 2.58
N PHE A 362 22.52 -0.84 1.49
CA PHE A 362 21.86 -1.90 0.76
C PHE A 362 22.48 -3.25 1.16
N TRP A 363 21.69 -4.11 1.80
CA TRP A 363 22.07 -5.45 2.23
C TRP A 363 21.44 -6.50 1.32
N LEU A 364 22.27 -7.11 0.49
CA LEU A 364 21.92 -8.29 -0.30
C LEU A 364 22.22 -9.56 0.50
N ASP A 365 21.18 -10.29 0.92
CA ASP A 365 21.30 -11.45 1.79
C ASP A 365 21.17 -12.75 0.99
N ASN A 366 22.26 -13.54 0.97
CA ASN A 366 22.29 -14.88 0.34
C ASN A 366 21.68 -14.94 -1.09
N PHE A 367 21.88 -13.93 -1.92
CA PHE A 367 21.30 -13.88 -3.26
C PHE A 367 21.85 -15.02 -4.13
N TYR A 368 20.95 -15.76 -4.77
CA TYR A 368 21.31 -16.93 -5.54
C TYR A 368 21.76 -16.60 -6.95
N CYS A 369 22.93 -17.10 -7.32
CA CYS A 369 23.44 -17.05 -8.67
C CYS A 369 23.33 -18.44 -9.28
N ALA A 370 22.41 -18.60 -10.25
CA ALA A 370 22.19 -19.89 -10.91
C ALA A 370 23.45 -20.42 -11.64
N ASN A 371 24.28 -19.51 -12.14
CA ASN A 371 25.56 -19.78 -12.78
C ASN A 371 26.48 -18.56 -12.68
N GLU A 372 27.72 -18.72 -13.15
CA GLU A 372 28.74 -17.68 -13.17
C GLU A 372 28.32 -16.48 -14.05
N GLU A 373 27.58 -16.71 -15.14
CA GLU A 373 27.06 -15.66 -16.00
C GLU A 373 26.08 -14.75 -15.25
N LYS A 374 25.10 -15.32 -14.54
CA LYS A 374 24.14 -14.58 -13.72
C LYS A 374 24.80 -13.82 -12.58
N LYS A 375 25.84 -14.40 -11.97
CA LYS A 375 26.68 -13.68 -10.99
C LYS A 375 27.33 -12.45 -11.61
N LYS A 376 27.90 -12.59 -12.81
CA LYS A 376 28.57 -11.49 -13.52
C LYS A 376 27.59 -10.40 -13.95
N GLU A 377 26.41 -10.77 -14.45
CA GLU A 377 25.32 -9.84 -14.77
C GLU A 377 24.91 -9.02 -13.54
N LEU A 378 24.64 -9.69 -12.41
CA LEU A 378 24.28 -9.02 -11.16
C LEU A 378 25.39 -8.10 -10.66
N THR A 379 26.65 -8.55 -10.72
CA THR A 379 27.80 -7.76 -10.27
C THR A 379 27.93 -6.48 -11.10
N ARG A 380 27.83 -6.58 -12.44
CA ARG A 380 27.85 -5.41 -13.34
C ARG A 380 26.70 -4.46 -13.07
N LEU A 381 25.50 -4.99 -12.83
CA LEU A 381 24.34 -4.19 -12.50
C LEU A 381 24.55 -3.40 -11.20
N ILE A 382 25.03 -4.06 -10.14
CA ILE A 382 25.35 -3.40 -8.86
C ILE A 382 26.41 -2.32 -9.04
N GLU A 383 27.47 -2.59 -9.81
CA GLU A 383 28.57 -1.64 -10.03
C GLU A 383 28.11 -0.37 -10.75
N ARG A 384 27.11 -0.46 -11.63
CA ARG A 384 26.52 0.69 -12.33
C ARG A 384 25.97 1.76 -11.37
N PHE A 385 25.52 1.38 -10.17
CA PHE A 385 24.98 2.32 -9.19
C PHE A 385 26.07 3.07 -8.39
N GLY A 386 27.35 2.69 -8.53
CA GLY A 386 28.46 3.34 -7.82
C GLY A 386 28.47 3.09 -6.31
N TYR A 387 27.82 2.01 -5.85
CA TYR A 387 27.81 1.64 -4.44
C TYR A 387 29.22 1.34 -3.92
N LYS A 388 29.54 1.86 -2.73
CA LYS A 388 30.77 1.47 -2.02
C LYS A 388 30.58 0.08 -1.41
N LYS A 389 31.43 -0.88 -1.79
CA LYS A 389 31.40 -2.25 -1.25
C LYS A 389 31.99 -2.25 0.17
N LEU A 390 31.16 -2.43 1.19
CA LEU A 390 31.61 -2.52 2.58
C LEU A 390 31.90 -3.96 3.00
N LYS A 391 31.07 -4.91 2.55
CA LYS A 391 31.28 -6.34 2.74
C LYS A 391 30.79 -7.07 1.49
N TRP A 392 31.56 -8.02 0.99
CA TRP A 392 31.23 -8.78 -0.22
C TRP A 392 31.77 -10.20 -0.11
N VAL A 393 30.88 -11.18 -0.09
CA VAL A 393 31.24 -12.59 0.04
C VAL A 393 30.48 -13.39 -1.01
N VAL A 394 31.23 -14.12 -1.84
CA VAL A 394 30.70 -15.15 -2.72
C VAL A 394 31.06 -16.49 -2.09
N GLY A 395 30.08 -17.36 -1.95
CA GLY A 395 30.29 -18.67 -1.36
C GLY A 395 29.35 -19.70 -1.95
N GLU A 396 29.63 -20.95 -1.64
CA GLU A 396 28.78 -22.08 -1.98
C GLU A 396 27.92 -22.44 -0.78
N LYS A 397 26.61 -22.54 -0.98
CA LYS A 397 25.68 -22.99 0.04
C LYS A 397 24.99 -24.26 -0.46
N VAL A 398 24.96 -25.28 0.40
CA VAL A 398 24.25 -26.52 0.10
C VAL A 398 22.78 -26.19 -0.02
N ASP A 399 22.14 -26.69 -1.07
CA ASP A 399 20.72 -26.50 -1.29
C ASP A 399 19.91 -27.03 -0.09
N PRO A 400 19.14 -26.17 0.60
CA PRO A 400 18.25 -26.61 1.68
C PRO A 400 17.19 -27.62 1.21
N PHE A 401 16.96 -27.72 -0.10
CA PHE A 401 16.06 -28.70 -0.70
C PHE A 401 16.70 -30.08 -0.93
N GLY A 402 17.97 -30.28 -0.59
CA GLY A 402 18.61 -31.60 -0.61
C GLY A 402 19.10 -32.04 -1.99
N SER A 403 19.21 -31.14 -2.97
CA SER A 403 19.98 -31.45 -4.17
C SER A 403 21.47 -31.49 -3.81
N ALA A 404 22.19 -32.52 -4.27
CA ALA A 404 23.63 -32.69 -3.99
C ALA A 404 24.53 -31.62 -4.66
N LYS A 405 23.94 -30.60 -5.31
CA LYS A 405 24.66 -29.54 -6.01
C LYS A 405 24.78 -28.32 -5.09
N SER A 406 26.00 -27.93 -4.78
CA SER A 406 26.27 -26.66 -4.12
C SER A 406 25.81 -25.51 -5.03
N GLN A 407 25.18 -24.51 -4.42
CA GLN A 407 24.64 -23.35 -5.10
C GLN A 407 25.51 -22.13 -4.78
N VAL A 408 25.91 -21.38 -5.81
CA VAL A 408 26.69 -20.16 -5.62
C VAL A 408 25.75 -19.05 -5.13
N VAL A 409 26.11 -18.43 -4.00
CA VAL A 409 25.38 -17.32 -3.41
C VAL A 409 26.29 -16.10 -3.21
N LEU A 410 25.72 -14.92 -3.43
CA LEU A 410 26.35 -13.63 -3.16
C LEU A 410 25.70 -12.99 -1.94
N SER A 411 26.51 -12.53 -0.99
CA SER A 411 26.07 -11.73 0.13
C SER A 411 26.90 -10.46 0.18
N ALA A 412 26.22 -9.30 0.24
CA ALA A 412 26.88 -8.02 0.16
C ALA A 412 26.22 -6.98 1.07
N VAL A 413 27.05 -6.11 1.66
CA VAL A 413 26.64 -4.86 2.28
C VAL A 413 27.29 -3.73 1.50
N LEU A 414 26.45 -2.86 0.97
CA LEU A 414 26.78 -1.81 0.02
C LEU A 414 26.32 -0.47 0.60
N GLN A 415 27.12 0.59 0.48
CA GLN A 415 26.74 1.92 0.94
C GLN A 415 26.42 2.83 -0.23
N LYS A 416 25.24 3.46 -0.21
CA LYS A 416 24.77 4.36 -1.26
C LYS A 416 25.67 5.59 -1.34
N PRO A 417 26.23 5.93 -2.53
CA PRO A 417 27.02 7.15 -2.67
C PRO A 417 26.12 8.39 -2.62
N VAL A 418 26.74 9.54 -2.37
CA VAL A 418 26.11 10.83 -2.67
C VAL A 418 26.25 11.07 -4.18
N ARG A 419 25.13 11.28 -4.88
CA ARG A 419 25.11 11.66 -6.30
C ARG A 419 24.74 13.14 -6.37
N VAL A 420 25.56 13.93 -7.07
CA VAL A 420 25.37 15.38 -7.27
C VAL A 420 24.73 15.61 -8.63
#